data_AF-A0A7R9T0T5-F1
#
_entry.id   AF-A0A7R9T0T5-F1
#
_cell.length_a   1.000
_cell.length_b   1.000
_cell.length_c   1.000
_cell.angle_alpha   90.00
_cell.angle_beta   90.00
_cell.angle_gamma   90.00
#
_symmetry.space_group_name_H-M   'P 1'
#
loop_
_entity.id
_entity.type
_entity.pdbx_description
1 polymer ?
#
loop_
_entity_poly.entity_id
_entity_poly.type
_entity_poly.pdbx_seq_one_letter_code
_entity_poly.pdbx_strand_id
1 'polypeptide(L)'
;ARDVAATTRRTTRARGGGDDAGRVFAPARDGDDKQRDAFDGAHVGAPVVKAFRGDDATRWTMWYAATNARGDDSIAIATSEDGVTWRRGDSDAVMYRNDVDGRSIDVGRVFGANGEDWWTFDTRGTQLGDVQLISSDSISGGSVYWMFYHGYDHGAAAGAAAATTTT
;
A
#
# COMPACT_ATOMS: atom_id res chain seq x y z
N ALA A 1 -36.26 -15.08 -31.08
CA ALA A 1 -34.86 -14.66 -31.19
C ALA A 1 -34.63 -13.55 -30.16
N ARG A 2 -33.72 -13.73 -29.20
CA ARG A 2 -33.41 -12.71 -28.19
C ARG A 2 -32.10 -12.04 -28.61
N ASP A 3 -32.16 -10.75 -28.89
CA ASP A 3 -30.99 -9.90 -29.15
C ASP A 3 -30.17 -9.77 -27.88
N VAL A 4 -28.89 -10.17 -27.96
CA VAL A 4 -27.88 -9.91 -26.94
C VAL A 4 -27.14 -8.65 -27.37
N ALA A 5 -27.47 -7.53 -26.73
CA ALA A 5 -26.75 -6.27 -26.93
C ALA A 5 -25.31 -6.42 -26.42
N ALA A 6 -24.34 -6.32 -27.33
CA ALA A 6 -22.93 -6.31 -27.00
C ALA A 6 -22.54 -4.98 -26.34
N THR A 7 -22.35 -5.00 -25.02
CA THR A 7 -21.78 -3.88 -24.27
C THR A 7 -20.31 -3.71 -24.69
N THR A 8 -20.05 -2.73 -25.55
CA THR A 8 -18.70 -2.33 -25.93
C THR A 8 -18.04 -1.65 -24.73
N ARG A 9 -17.09 -2.32 -24.05
CA ARG A 9 -16.24 -1.68 -23.05
C ARG A 9 -15.34 -0.66 -23.74
N ARG A 10 -15.60 0.62 -23.54
CA ARG A 10 -14.65 1.70 -23.89
C ARG A 10 -13.42 1.55 -23.00
N THR A 11 -12.32 1.08 -23.57
CA THR A 11 -10.98 1.33 -23.03
C THR A 11 -10.67 2.81 -23.24
N THR A 12 -10.78 3.60 -22.18
CA THR A 12 -10.20 4.93 -22.12
C THR A 12 -8.69 4.80 -22.27
N ARG A 13 -8.18 5.12 -23.45
CA ARG A 13 -6.74 5.30 -23.68
C ARG A 13 -6.29 6.47 -22.81
N ALA A 14 -5.48 6.21 -21.80
CA ALA A 14 -4.84 7.25 -21.02
C ALA A 14 -4.11 8.21 -21.97
N ARG A 15 -4.54 9.47 -22.02
CA ARG A 15 -3.80 10.55 -22.67
C ARG A 15 -2.67 10.92 -21.72
N GLY A 16 -1.46 10.51 -22.05
CA GLY A 16 -0.25 10.91 -21.32
C GLY A 16 0.99 10.47 -22.08
N GLY A 17 1.47 11.30 -23.01
CA GLY A 17 2.88 11.28 -23.39
C GLY A 17 3.63 12.05 -22.31
N GLY A 18 4.51 11.37 -21.58
CA GLY A 18 5.18 11.88 -20.38
C GLY A 18 5.63 10.70 -19.51
N ASP A 19 6.48 10.97 -18.52
CA ASP A 19 7.29 10.04 -17.71
C ASP A 19 6.56 8.89 -16.98
N ASP A 20 5.25 8.74 -17.22
CA ASP A 20 4.35 7.75 -16.63
C ASP A 20 3.87 6.67 -17.64
N ALA A 21 4.34 6.70 -18.88
CA ALA A 21 4.02 5.66 -19.87
C ALA A 21 4.42 4.26 -19.37
N GLY A 22 3.42 3.39 -19.19
CA GLY A 22 3.61 2.00 -18.74
C GLY A 22 3.59 1.81 -17.22
N ARG A 23 3.43 2.88 -16.43
CA ARG A 23 3.26 2.75 -14.98
C ARG A 23 1.83 2.30 -14.66
N VAL A 24 1.72 1.26 -13.84
CA VAL A 24 0.44 0.72 -13.33
C VAL A 24 0.12 1.30 -11.94
N PHE A 25 1.15 1.72 -11.21
CA PHE A 25 1.05 2.36 -9.90
C PHE A 25 2.24 3.32 -9.74
N ALA A 26 2.02 4.51 -9.17
CA ALA A 26 3.04 5.56 -9.04
C ALA A 26 2.83 6.35 -7.74
N PRO A 27 3.86 7.05 -7.21
CA PRO A 27 3.71 7.92 -6.05
C PRO A 27 2.59 8.96 -6.24
N ALA A 28 1.96 9.40 -5.14
CA ALA A 28 0.96 10.47 -5.21
C ALA A 28 1.62 11.78 -5.68
N ARG A 29 0.99 12.50 -6.62
CA ARG A 29 1.51 13.78 -7.14
C ARG A 29 0.52 14.92 -6.95
N ASP A 30 1.05 16.13 -6.85
CA ASP A 30 0.27 17.37 -6.81
C ASP A 30 -0.64 17.47 -8.06
N GLY A 31 -1.95 17.59 -7.85
CA GLY A 31 -2.95 17.64 -8.92
C GLY A 31 -3.70 16.32 -9.18
N ASP A 32 -3.24 15.21 -8.59
CA ASP A 32 -4.15 14.12 -8.24
C ASP A 32 -5.07 14.63 -7.10
N ASP A 33 -6.15 13.91 -6.77
CA ASP A 33 -7.05 14.26 -5.65
C ASP A 33 -6.34 14.24 -4.25
N LYS A 34 -5.01 14.29 -4.19
CA LYS A 34 -4.16 13.90 -3.06
C LYS A 34 -2.98 14.85 -2.89
N GLN A 35 -2.70 15.22 -1.64
CA GLN A 35 -1.78 16.29 -1.31
C GLN A 35 -0.32 15.81 -1.19
N ARG A 36 0.61 16.77 -1.35
CA ARG A 36 2.07 16.69 -1.14
C ARG A 36 2.54 16.02 0.16
N ASP A 37 1.66 15.94 1.16
CA ASP A 37 1.89 15.29 2.45
C ASP A 37 1.33 13.85 2.52
N ALA A 38 0.90 13.27 1.40
CA ALA A 38 0.47 11.87 1.34
C ALA A 38 1.60 10.94 1.80
N PHE A 39 1.22 9.87 2.50
CA PHE A 39 2.16 8.88 3.03
C PHE A 39 2.97 8.16 1.93
N ASP A 40 2.50 8.19 0.68
CA ASP A 40 3.13 7.58 -0.51
C ASP A 40 3.54 8.61 -1.58
N GLY A 41 3.69 9.88 -1.19
CA GLY A 41 3.97 10.99 -2.11
C GLY A 41 5.38 11.04 -2.70
N ALA A 42 6.37 10.39 -2.08
CA ALA A 42 7.75 10.36 -2.58
C ALA A 42 8.08 9.07 -3.33
N HIS A 43 7.69 7.91 -2.78
CA HIS A 43 8.00 6.61 -3.35
C HIS A 43 6.93 5.57 -3.04
N VAL A 44 6.72 4.64 -3.99
CA VAL A 44 5.94 3.42 -3.83
C VAL A 44 6.72 2.24 -4.38
N GLY A 45 6.70 1.10 -3.69
CA GLY A 45 7.45 -0.07 -4.12
C GLY A 45 7.08 -1.36 -3.38
N ALA A 46 7.86 -2.41 -3.62
CA ALA A 46 7.71 -3.74 -3.01
C ALA A 46 6.26 -4.27 -2.97
N PRO A 47 5.53 -4.30 -4.11
CA PRO A 47 4.12 -4.70 -4.09
C PRO A 47 3.97 -6.20 -3.81
N VAL A 48 3.14 -6.54 -2.82
CA VAL A 48 2.65 -7.89 -2.57
C VAL A 48 1.18 -7.93 -2.98
N VAL A 49 0.90 -8.57 -4.12
CA VAL A 49 -0.43 -8.60 -4.74
C VAL A 49 -1.09 -9.96 -4.53
N LYS A 50 -2.35 -9.95 -4.10
CA LYS A 50 -3.20 -11.14 -4.00
C LYS A 50 -4.47 -10.96 -4.83
N ALA A 51 -4.80 -11.99 -5.60
CA ALA A 51 -6.03 -12.08 -6.37
C ALA A 51 -7.02 -13.01 -5.68
N PHE A 52 -8.26 -12.55 -5.53
CA PHE A 52 -9.36 -13.28 -4.92
C PHE A 52 -10.41 -13.51 -6.00
N ARG A 53 -10.54 -14.75 -6.46
CA ARG A 53 -11.58 -15.13 -7.42
C ARG A 53 -12.82 -15.55 -6.64
N GLY A 54 -13.86 -14.75 -6.71
CA GLY A 54 -15.21 -15.15 -6.31
C GLY A 54 -16.04 -15.51 -7.53
N ASP A 55 -17.25 -16.04 -7.28
CA ASP A 55 -18.18 -16.45 -8.34
C ASP A 55 -18.66 -15.26 -9.19
N ASP A 56 -18.83 -14.08 -8.56
CA ASP A 56 -19.35 -12.89 -9.23
C ASP A 56 -18.28 -11.92 -9.74
N ALA A 57 -17.09 -11.90 -9.12
CA ALA A 57 -16.02 -10.98 -9.46
C ALA A 57 -14.65 -11.44 -8.96
N THR A 58 -13.60 -11.02 -9.68
CA THR A 58 -12.23 -11.06 -9.16
C THR A 58 -11.94 -9.76 -8.44
N ARG A 59 -11.36 -9.85 -7.25
CA ARG A 59 -10.89 -8.70 -6.47
C ARG A 59 -9.39 -8.82 -6.26
N TRP A 60 -8.71 -7.69 -6.17
CA TRP A 60 -7.28 -7.64 -5.97
C TRP A 60 -6.96 -6.76 -4.75
N THR A 61 -5.98 -7.20 -3.98
CA THR A 61 -5.40 -6.43 -2.88
C THR A 61 -3.90 -6.31 -3.12
N MET A 62 -3.37 -5.11 -2.96
CA MET A 62 -1.93 -4.84 -2.98
C MET A 62 -1.53 -4.26 -1.64
N TRP A 63 -0.61 -4.94 -0.98
CA TRP A 63 0.20 -4.36 0.08
C TRP A 63 1.45 -3.76 -0.57
N TYR A 64 1.87 -2.57 -0.17
CA TYR A 64 3.01 -1.90 -0.77
C TYR A 64 3.77 -1.06 0.24
N ALA A 65 5.07 -0.88 0.00
CA ALA A 65 5.89 0.09 0.70
C ALA A 65 5.61 1.49 0.14
N ALA A 66 5.53 2.46 1.04
CA ALA A 66 5.22 3.85 0.74
C ALA A 66 6.13 4.78 1.53
N THR A 67 6.65 5.81 0.88
CA THR A 67 7.49 6.83 1.51
C THR A 67 6.88 8.20 1.25
N ASN A 68 6.73 8.99 2.32
CA ASN A 68 6.23 10.36 2.21
C ASN A 68 7.35 11.33 1.78
N ALA A 69 7.02 12.60 1.52
CA ALA A 69 8.00 13.63 1.13
C ALA A 69 9.10 13.90 2.18
N ARG A 70 8.90 13.51 3.44
CA ARG A 70 9.85 13.65 4.55
C ARG A 70 10.79 12.45 4.67
N GLY A 71 10.55 11.40 3.88
CA GLY A 71 11.31 10.17 3.92
C GLY A 71 10.84 9.21 5.02
N ASP A 72 9.61 9.33 5.51
CA ASP A 72 9.04 8.38 6.46
C ASP A 72 8.48 7.19 5.70
N ASP A 73 9.02 5.99 5.97
CA ASP A 73 8.58 4.76 5.33
C ASP A 73 7.40 4.15 6.08
N SER A 74 6.47 3.60 5.31
CA SER A 74 5.23 3.00 5.76
C SER A 74 4.81 1.84 4.86
N ILE A 75 3.90 1.03 5.35
CA ILE A 75 3.23 -0.03 4.61
C ILE A 75 1.77 0.36 4.44
N ALA A 76 1.28 0.24 3.21
CA ALA A 76 -0.05 0.67 2.82
C ALA A 76 -0.78 -0.39 2.00
N ILE A 77 -2.10 -0.21 1.87
CA ILE A 77 -2.99 -1.14 1.17
C ILE A 77 -3.81 -0.42 0.10
N ALA A 78 -3.92 -1.06 -1.06
CA ALA A 78 -4.72 -0.64 -2.20
C ALA A 78 -5.57 -1.82 -2.71
N THR A 79 -6.69 -1.50 -3.37
CA THR A 79 -7.61 -2.50 -3.94
C THR A 79 -7.83 -2.26 -5.43
N SER A 80 -8.15 -3.31 -6.17
CA SER A 80 -8.45 -3.24 -7.61
C SER A 80 -9.50 -4.28 -8.00
N GLU A 81 -10.28 -3.98 -9.03
CA GLU A 81 -11.27 -4.89 -9.63
C GLU A 81 -10.72 -5.60 -10.88
N ASP A 82 -9.66 -5.09 -11.49
CA ASP A 82 -9.11 -5.55 -12.78
C ASP A 82 -7.61 -5.91 -12.72
N GLY A 83 -6.94 -5.63 -11.59
CA GLY A 83 -5.50 -5.87 -11.39
C GLY A 83 -4.60 -4.82 -12.05
N VAL A 84 -5.17 -3.79 -12.67
CA VAL A 84 -4.45 -2.75 -13.42
C VAL A 84 -4.78 -1.35 -12.89
N THR A 85 -6.04 -1.09 -12.60
CA THR A 85 -6.53 0.17 -12.05
C THR A 85 -6.68 0.03 -10.53
N TRP A 86 -5.93 0.83 -9.78
CA TRP A 86 -5.85 0.71 -8.32
C TRP A 86 -6.53 1.87 -7.59
N ARG A 87 -7.39 1.53 -6.64
CA ARG A 87 -7.93 2.45 -5.64
C ARG A 87 -7.02 2.41 -4.40
N ARG A 88 -6.46 3.57 -4.04
CA ARG A 88 -5.60 3.77 -2.85
C ARG A 88 -6.16 4.89 -1.98
N GLY A 89 -5.80 4.94 -0.69
CA GLY A 89 -6.19 6.03 0.24
C GLY A 89 -5.24 7.21 0.19
N ASP A 90 -5.52 8.27 0.94
CA ASP A 90 -4.63 9.42 1.21
C ASP A 90 -4.30 9.58 2.71
N SER A 91 -4.92 8.75 3.54
CA SER A 91 -4.84 8.74 5.00
C SER A 91 -4.66 7.32 5.52
N ASP A 92 -4.79 7.14 6.84
CA ASP A 92 -4.66 5.82 7.46
C ASP A 92 -5.84 4.92 7.07
N ALA A 93 -5.52 3.68 6.73
CA ALA A 93 -6.51 2.69 6.35
C ALA A 93 -7.36 2.32 7.57
N VAL A 94 -8.67 2.44 7.41
CA VAL A 94 -9.63 2.07 8.43
C VAL A 94 -10.02 0.60 8.26
N MET A 95 -9.33 -0.29 8.95
CA MET A 95 -9.38 -1.74 8.69
C MET A 95 -10.51 -2.50 9.42
N TYR A 96 -11.64 -1.84 9.73
CA TYR A 96 -12.82 -2.52 10.26
C TYR A 96 -13.79 -2.95 9.14
N ARG A 97 -14.41 -4.12 9.31
CA ARG A 97 -15.47 -4.59 8.43
C ARG A 97 -16.71 -3.72 8.67
N ASN A 98 -17.06 -2.86 7.72
CA ASN A 98 -18.36 -2.19 7.69
C ASN A 98 -19.27 -2.91 6.71
N ASP A 99 -20.32 -3.56 7.23
CA ASP A 99 -21.29 -4.26 6.39
C ASP A 99 -22.31 -3.30 5.73
N VAL A 100 -22.23 -1.99 5.98
CA VAL A 100 -23.22 -0.99 5.51
C VAL A 100 -23.05 -0.63 4.02
N ASP A 101 -21.83 -0.64 3.48
CA ASP A 101 -21.56 -0.34 2.06
C ASP A 101 -20.95 -1.52 1.27
N GLY A 102 -20.80 -2.67 1.93
CA GLY A 102 -20.25 -3.89 1.33
C GLY A 102 -18.76 -3.83 0.99
N ARG A 103 -18.02 -2.83 1.50
CA ARG A 103 -16.56 -2.73 1.34
C ARG A 103 -15.86 -3.23 2.59
N SER A 104 -15.24 -4.41 2.48
CA SER A 104 -14.59 -5.08 3.61
C SER A 104 -13.17 -4.58 3.92
N ILE A 105 -12.57 -3.76 3.04
CA ILE A 105 -11.21 -3.25 3.18
C ILE A 105 -11.19 -1.79 2.71
N ASP A 106 -10.94 -0.87 3.65
CA ASP A 106 -10.55 0.49 3.31
C ASP A 106 -9.09 0.52 2.84
N VAL A 107 -8.71 1.59 2.13
CA VAL A 107 -7.39 1.74 1.51
C VAL A 107 -6.63 2.88 2.17
N GLY A 108 -5.31 2.79 2.23
CA GLY A 108 -4.50 3.81 2.92
C GLY A 108 -3.27 3.24 3.62
N ARG A 109 -2.65 4.06 4.49
CA ARG A 109 -1.52 3.67 5.33
C ARG A 109 -1.98 2.73 6.43
N VAL A 110 -1.41 1.52 6.50
CA VAL A 110 -1.78 0.53 7.52
C VAL A 110 -0.79 0.56 8.69
N PHE A 111 0.50 0.72 8.37
CA PHE A 111 1.58 0.58 9.34
C PHE A 111 2.66 1.60 9.02
N GLY A 112 3.19 2.28 10.03
CA GLY A 112 4.24 3.29 9.88
C GLY A 112 5.24 3.21 11.02
N ALA A 113 6.21 4.11 11.04
CA ALA A 113 7.19 4.20 12.11
C ALA A 113 6.53 4.26 13.49
N ASN A 114 7.07 3.52 14.44
CA ASN A 114 6.58 3.52 15.81
C ASN A 114 7.03 4.79 16.54
N GLY A 115 6.09 5.51 17.16
CA GLY A 115 6.37 6.73 17.93
C GLY A 115 6.79 6.48 19.38
N GLU A 116 6.79 5.23 19.83
CA GLU A 116 7.19 4.86 21.20
C GLU A 116 8.54 4.12 21.19
N ASP A 117 9.49 4.56 22.00
CA ASP A 117 10.89 4.07 22.01
C ASP A 117 11.12 2.82 22.89
N TRP A 118 10.10 2.28 23.57
CA TRP A 118 10.33 1.46 24.78
C TRP A 118 10.64 -0.04 24.59
N TRP A 119 10.75 -0.54 23.36
CA TRP A 119 11.35 -1.85 23.01
C TRP A 119 11.31 -2.09 21.48
N THR A 120 11.50 -1.04 20.68
CA THR A 120 11.00 -1.05 19.30
C THR A 120 12.16 -1.03 18.30
N PHE A 121 11.99 -1.83 17.25
CA PHE A 121 12.89 -1.92 16.11
C PHE A 121 12.06 -1.53 14.88
N ASP A 122 11.82 -0.25 14.67
CA ASP A 122 10.95 0.35 13.62
C ASP A 122 10.64 1.84 13.90
N THR A 123 11.43 2.50 14.74
CA THR A 123 11.20 3.90 15.14
C THR A 123 11.40 4.90 14.00
N ARG A 124 12.15 4.52 12.95
CA ARG A 124 12.36 5.38 11.78
C ARG A 124 11.53 4.99 10.56
N GLY A 125 11.17 3.73 10.44
CA GLY A 125 10.34 3.27 9.34
C GLY A 125 10.24 1.76 9.25
N THR A 126 9.34 1.34 8.38
CA THR A 126 9.01 -0.06 8.14
C THR A 126 9.06 -0.37 6.66
N GLN A 127 9.56 -1.55 6.31
CA GLN A 127 9.57 -2.05 4.95
C GLN A 127 8.78 -3.35 4.87
N LEU A 128 7.98 -3.46 3.82
CA LEU A 128 7.20 -4.65 3.55
C LEU A 128 8.09 -5.81 3.09
N GLY A 129 7.94 -6.98 3.71
CA GLY A 129 8.56 -8.23 3.27
C GLY A 129 7.59 -9.10 2.47
N ASP A 130 6.73 -9.84 3.16
CA ASP A 130 5.69 -10.68 2.55
C ASP A 130 4.38 -10.57 3.35
N VAL A 131 3.27 -10.78 2.66
CA VAL A 131 1.95 -10.91 3.28
C VAL A 131 1.32 -12.23 2.85
N GLN A 132 1.01 -13.06 3.83
CA GLN A 132 0.32 -14.33 3.64
C GLN A 132 -1.15 -14.16 4.03
N LEU A 133 -2.03 -14.65 3.16
CA LEU A 133 -3.45 -14.75 3.49
C LEU A 133 -3.69 -16.13 4.08
N ILE A 134 -4.21 -16.17 5.29
CA ILE A 134 -4.69 -17.38 5.92
C ILE A 134 -6.21 -17.25 6.00
N SER A 135 -6.89 -17.90 5.06
CA SER A 135 -8.34 -18.11 5.09
C SER A 135 -8.61 -19.54 5.53
N SER A 136 -9.52 -19.71 6.48
CA SER A 136 -10.03 -21.02 6.89
C SER A 136 -11.54 -20.98 6.80
N ASP A 137 -12.16 -22.08 6.38
CA ASP A 137 -13.62 -22.25 6.44
C ASP A 137 -14.15 -22.16 7.88
N SER A 138 -13.28 -22.26 8.88
CA SER A 138 -13.60 -22.03 10.30
C SER A 138 -13.70 -20.55 10.70
N ILE A 139 -13.20 -19.62 9.88
CA ILE A 139 -13.35 -18.17 10.10
C ILE A 139 -14.55 -17.72 9.25
N SER A 140 -15.76 -17.91 9.79
CA SER A 140 -16.96 -17.44 9.10
C SER A 140 -16.95 -15.91 8.98
N GLY A 141 -16.96 -15.40 7.75
CA GLY A 141 -17.10 -13.96 7.48
C GLY A 141 -15.81 -13.14 7.62
N GLY A 142 -14.62 -13.75 7.60
CA GLY A 142 -13.36 -13.00 7.68
C GLY A 142 -12.15 -13.75 7.10
N SER A 143 -11.07 -13.00 6.87
CA SER A 143 -9.78 -13.52 6.43
C SER A 143 -8.66 -12.85 7.21
N VAL A 144 -7.61 -13.59 7.57
CA VAL A 144 -6.48 -13.04 8.34
C VAL A 144 -5.29 -12.85 7.41
N TYR A 145 -4.68 -11.67 7.48
CA TYR A 145 -3.38 -11.41 6.86
C TYR A 145 -2.27 -11.57 7.89
N TRP A 146 -1.25 -12.35 7.55
CA TRP A 146 0.01 -12.45 8.28
C TRP A 146 1.07 -11.67 7.49
N MET A 147 1.57 -10.59 8.07
CA MET A 147 2.57 -9.74 7.46
C MET A 147 3.93 -9.94 8.13
N PHE A 148 4.95 -10.24 7.32
CA PHE A 148 6.34 -10.17 7.71
C PHE A 148 6.89 -8.82 7.24
N TYR A 149 7.43 -8.03 8.17
CA TYR A 149 7.99 -6.72 7.89
C TYR A 149 9.38 -6.59 8.50
N HIS A 150 10.13 -5.63 7.97
CA HIS A 150 11.41 -5.19 8.51
C HIS A 150 11.21 -3.81 9.13
N GLY A 151 11.75 -3.60 10.32
CA GLY A 151 11.84 -2.29 10.94
C GLY A 151 13.28 -1.83 11.03
N TYR A 152 13.48 -0.52 10.99
CA TYR A 152 14.78 0.10 11.17
C TYR A 152 14.68 1.36 12.02
N ASP A 153 15.77 1.66 12.72
CA ASP A 153 15.83 2.73 13.72
C ASP A 153 16.85 3.80 13.34
N HIS A 154 16.84 4.90 14.09
CA HIS A 154 17.98 5.80 14.15
C HIS A 154 19.18 5.05 14.71
N GLY A 155 20.15 4.69 13.86
CA GLY A 155 21.50 4.39 14.35
C GLY A 155 21.98 5.60 15.13
N ALA A 156 22.31 5.45 16.42
CA ALA A 156 22.92 6.52 17.18
C ALA A 156 24.12 7.04 16.38
N ALA A 157 24.07 8.30 15.94
CA ALA A 157 25.21 8.96 15.33
C ALA A 157 26.24 9.29 16.41
N ALA A 158 26.83 8.25 17.01
CA ALA A 158 27.91 8.35 17.97
C ALA A 158 29.03 7.42 17.49
N GLY A 159 29.91 7.91 16.61
CA GLY A 159 31.07 7.12 16.21
C GLY A 159 31.99 7.68 15.12
N ALA A 160 31.62 8.73 14.37
CA ALA A 160 32.49 9.25 13.30
C ALA A 160 33.46 10.37 13.74
N ALA A 161 33.47 10.76 15.02
CA ALA A 161 34.24 11.92 15.50
C ALA A 161 35.29 11.61 16.60
N ALA A 162 35.71 10.35 16.75
CA ALA A 162 36.68 9.94 17.79
C ALA A 162 37.99 9.35 17.23
N ALA A 163 38.29 9.55 15.95
CA ALA A 163 39.56 9.17 15.34
C ALA A 163 40.38 10.40 14.93
N THR A 164 40.56 11.36 15.84
CA THR A 164 41.66 12.33 15.75
C THR A 164 42.74 11.87 16.72
N THR A 165 43.65 11.03 16.23
CA THR A 165 44.84 10.60 16.97
C THR A 165 45.77 11.81 17.14
N THR A 166 45.82 12.36 18.36
CA THR A 166 46.91 13.25 18.75
C THR A 166 48.20 12.42 18.84
N THR A 167 49.20 12.77 18.03
CA THR A 167 50.58 12.29 18.15
C THR A 167 51.41 13.37 18.84
#